data_AF-A0A7Y6PM18-F1
#
_entry.id   AF-A0A7Y6PM18-F1
#
_cell.length_a   1.000
_cell.length_b   1.000
_cell.length_c   1.000
_cell.angle_alpha   90.00
_cell.angle_beta   90.00
_cell.angle_gamma   90.00
#
_symmetry.space_group_name_H-M   'P 1'
#
loop_
_entity.id
_entity.type
_entity.pdbx_description
1 polymer ?
#
loop_
_entity_poly.entity_id
_entity_poly.type
_entity_poly.pdbx_seq_one_letter_code
_entity_poly.pdbx_strand_id
1 'polypeptide(L)'
;MRRTVLLAGGALLAAAGLFMSSGAGPKRSADKAAAKLPPMASINGAPLDPPPAAADETQPSAEEVATFQQLAQKSARKVLDANVALDLDKLKLEDGRYVAPTRDGRRAVLTLDPDLQELAEKLLNQSRAPRGAIVAMTPDGRILAFAGRRTEEPKGGTKGIFDYHLATDVWAPAASVFKLVTASALVANGYDPTQKVCYHGGVRSVMESNLADSKSDSNCETLGYGVAHSNNAILGKLAYQNLDPKLLDRAARDLGWANVLPASLGVKATCGELALPQEKDLDFAKAAAGFNGSRLSVLGGAVLAATFADGGEQPVPTIIESIAGKPVTTAKPRRVVDKKVAKAVAEMMVGTCASGSAAKSFRRGRNVTVAGKTGTLATDKPFFMEHSWFVGFAPAEEPEIVVSVLLGNPESWHIKGHEAAKRMIDRAMRRAGDRDDEADARPTRPAKRVK
;
A
#
# COMPACT_ATOMS: atom_id res chain seq x y z
N MET A 1 -43.88 34.56 8.64
CA MET A 1 -45.36 34.62 8.58
C MET A 1 -45.81 33.50 7.65
N ARG A 2 -45.98 32.26 8.13
CA ARG A 2 -47.21 31.67 8.71
C ARG A 2 -48.47 31.91 7.86
N ARG A 3 -49.00 30.85 7.25
CA ARG A 3 -50.39 30.43 7.47
C ARG A 3 -50.56 28.92 7.22
N THR A 4 -50.76 28.23 8.33
CA THR A 4 -51.31 26.90 8.54
C THR A 4 -52.84 26.96 8.45
N VAL A 5 -53.50 25.93 7.90
CA VAL A 5 -54.80 25.33 8.34
C VAL A 5 -54.83 23.91 7.70
N LEU A 6 -54.70 22.78 8.43
CA LEU A 6 -55.74 21.98 9.12
C LEU A 6 -56.87 21.48 8.17
N LEU A 7 -57.48 20.30 8.25
CA LEU A 7 -57.34 19.04 9.02
C LEU A 7 -58.38 18.04 8.43
N ALA A 8 -58.25 16.75 8.75
CA ALA A 8 -59.27 15.68 8.74
C ALA A 8 -59.74 15.14 7.36
N GLY A 9 -60.02 13.85 7.16
CA GLY A 9 -60.11 12.71 8.06
C GLY A 9 -61.03 11.63 7.44
N GLY A 10 -60.70 10.35 7.64
CA GLY A 10 -61.55 9.16 7.41
C GLY A 10 -61.96 8.88 5.94
N ALA A 11 -62.42 7.71 5.53
CA ALA A 11 -62.36 6.32 5.96
C ALA A 11 -63.21 5.53 4.93
N LEU A 12 -62.71 4.35 4.51
CA LEU A 12 -63.41 3.14 4.03
C LEU A 12 -64.71 3.23 3.21
N LEU A 13 -64.77 2.49 2.09
CA LEU A 13 -65.74 1.42 1.75
C LEU A 13 -65.42 0.95 0.31
N ALA A 14 -64.82 -0.21 0.10
CA ALA A 14 -65.46 -1.52 -0.11
C ALA A 14 -66.39 -1.58 -1.34
N ALA A 15 -66.01 -2.37 -2.34
CA ALA A 15 -66.96 -3.05 -3.23
C ALA A 15 -66.33 -4.34 -3.77
N ALA A 16 -67.00 -5.44 -3.46
CA ALA A 16 -66.70 -6.80 -3.85
C ALA A 16 -67.14 -7.09 -5.29
N GLY A 17 -66.49 -8.07 -5.91
CA GLY A 17 -66.96 -8.74 -7.13
C GLY A 17 -66.66 -10.23 -7.04
N LEU A 18 -67.68 -11.01 -6.70
CA LEU A 18 -67.73 -12.47 -6.74
C LEU A 18 -67.51 -13.00 -8.17
N PHE A 19 -66.92 -14.19 -8.31
CA PHE A 19 -67.51 -15.31 -9.07
C PHE A 19 -66.99 -16.67 -8.56
N MET A 20 -67.93 -17.57 -8.23
CA MET A 20 -67.78 -19.01 -7.93
C MET A 20 -67.46 -19.81 -9.22
N SER A 21 -67.10 -21.09 -9.33
CA SER A 21 -67.13 -22.35 -8.54
C SER A 21 -66.31 -23.37 -9.39
N SER A 22 -65.54 -24.33 -8.85
CA SER A 22 -65.97 -25.72 -8.59
C SER A 22 -64.74 -26.63 -8.40
N GLY A 23 -64.90 -27.74 -7.65
CA GLY A 23 -64.04 -28.94 -7.76
C GLY A 23 -63.38 -29.42 -6.47
N ALA A 24 -64.00 -30.42 -5.83
CA ALA A 24 -63.59 -31.03 -4.55
C ALA A 24 -62.60 -32.21 -4.72
N GLY A 25 -61.76 -32.45 -3.70
CA GLY A 25 -60.97 -33.67 -3.50
C GLY A 25 -60.04 -33.59 -2.27
N PRO A 26 -59.73 -34.68 -1.55
CA PRO A 26 -60.04 -34.73 -0.10
C PRO A 26 -58.87 -34.57 0.90
N LYS A 27 -59.33 -34.30 2.14
CA LYS A 27 -58.63 -34.06 3.40
C LYS A 27 -57.71 -35.21 3.86
N ARG A 28 -56.61 -34.86 4.51
CA ARG A 28 -56.07 -35.61 5.66
C ARG A 28 -55.89 -34.70 6.87
N SER A 29 -56.49 -35.15 7.96
CA SER A 29 -56.53 -34.58 9.30
C SER A 29 -55.18 -34.73 10.01
N ALA A 30 -54.77 -33.70 10.74
CA ALA A 30 -53.78 -33.79 11.80
C ALA A 30 -54.44 -33.34 13.10
N ASP A 31 -54.41 -34.23 14.09
CA ASP A 31 -54.94 -34.05 15.42
C ASP A 31 -54.25 -32.91 16.19
N LYS A 32 -55.06 -32.18 16.94
CA LYS A 32 -54.63 -31.22 17.95
C LYS A 32 -54.29 -31.97 19.24
N ALA A 33 -53.06 -31.81 19.73
CA ALA A 33 -52.78 -31.85 21.17
C ALA A 33 -52.13 -30.52 21.56
N ALA A 34 -52.90 -29.73 22.31
CA ALA A 34 -52.51 -28.43 22.83
C ALA A 34 -51.68 -28.61 24.12
N ALA A 35 -50.50 -27.99 24.15
CA ALA A 35 -49.84 -27.62 25.40
C ALA A 35 -49.62 -26.10 25.38
N LYS A 36 -50.12 -25.46 26.43
CA LYS A 36 -50.21 -24.01 26.66
C LYS A 36 -48.83 -23.34 26.58
N LEU A 37 -48.70 -22.33 25.71
CA LEU A 37 -47.66 -21.30 25.81
C LEU A 37 -48.10 -20.23 26.84
N PRO A 38 -47.21 -19.79 27.76
CA PRO A 38 -47.47 -18.64 28.61
C PRO A 38 -47.42 -17.33 27.80
N PRO A 39 -48.04 -16.24 28.30
CA PRO A 39 -48.17 -14.98 27.57
C PRO A 39 -46.82 -14.27 27.40
N MET A 40 -46.67 -13.59 26.27
CA MET A 40 -45.52 -12.73 25.97
C MET A 40 -45.40 -11.62 27.01
N ALA A 41 -44.32 -11.67 27.80
CA ALA A 41 -43.83 -10.52 28.56
C ALA A 41 -43.01 -9.63 27.61
N SER A 42 -43.36 -8.35 27.58
CA SER A 42 -42.57 -7.29 26.95
C SER A 42 -41.19 -7.25 27.61
N ILE A 43 -40.15 -7.61 26.85
CA ILE A 43 -38.76 -7.39 27.23
C ILE A 43 -38.28 -6.16 26.49
N ASN A 44 -38.07 -5.08 27.24
CA ASN A 44 -37.29 -3.92 26.81
C ASN A 44 -35.93 -4.43 26.30
N GLY A 45 -35.67 -4.27 25.01
CA GLY A 45 -34.38 -4.56 24.41
C GLY A 45 -33.33 -3.61 24.98
N ALA A 46 -32.41 -4.15 25.79
CA ALA A 46 -31.16 -3.48 26.07
C ALA A 46 -30.39 -3.32 24.75
N PRO A 47 -29.77 -2.15 24.49
CA PRO A 47 -28.95 -1.97 23.30
C PRO A 47 -27.80 -2.99 23.31
N LEU A 48 -27.57 -3.61 22.16
CA LEU A 48 -26.41 -4.47 21.92
C LEU A 48 -25.13 -3.69 22.24
N ASP A 49 -24.25 -4.28 23.04
CA ASP A 49 -22.94 -3.68 23.34
C ASP A 49 -22.20 -3.38 22.02
N PRO A 50 -21.63 -2.17 21.86
CA PRO A 50 -20.77 -1.88 20.73
C PRO A 50 -19.57 -2.85 20.75
N PRO A 51 -19.00 -3.20 19.57
CA PRO A 51 -17.79 -4.01 19.51
C PRO A 51 -16.70 -3.39 20.38
N PRO A 52 -15.85 -4.20 21.04
CA PRO A 52 -14.80 -3.68 21.90
C PRO A 52 -13.94 -2.70 21.10
N ALA A 53 -13.72 -1.52 21.69
CA ALA A 53 -12.92 -0.46 21.11
C ALA A 53 -11.58 -1.02 20.61
N ALA A 54 -11.17 -0.58 19.43
CA ALA A 54 -9.81 -0.79 18.95
C ALA A 54 -8.83 -0.45 20.07
N ALA A 55 -7.92 -1.38 20.37
CA ALA A 55 -6.88 -1.15 21.37
C ALA A 55 -6.18 0.17 21.03
N ASP A 56 -6.09 1.06 22.01
CA ASP A 56 -5.46 2.38 21.90
C ASP A 56 -4.00 2.17 21.43
N GLU A 57 -3.77 2.50 20.16
CA GLU A 57 -2.46 2.44 19.52
C GLU A 57 -1.60 3.57 20.12
N THR A 58 -0.65 3.22 20.99
CA THR A 58 0.24 4.19 21.62
C THR A 58 1.22 4.75 20.58
N GLN A 59 1.23 6.08 20.46
CA GLN A 59 2.20 6.81 19.65
C GLN A 59 3.61 6.75 20.27
N PRO A 60 4.67 6.82 19.46
CA PRO A 60 6.03 6.95 19.97
C PRO A 60 6.20 8.28 20.72
N SER A 61 6.95 8.23 21.80
CA SER A 61 7.35 9.38 22.60
C SER A 61 8.23 10.36 21.81
N ALA A 62 8.24 11.61 22.24
CA ALA A 62 9.10 12.65 21.64
C ALA A 62 10.60 12.30 21.71
N GLU A 63 11.00 11.47 22.67
CA GLU A 63 12.37 11.02 22.91
C GLU A 63 12.81 9.97 21.88
N GLU A 64 11.89 9.09 21.47
CA GLU A 64 12.10 8.15 20.35
C GLU A 64 12.25 8.93 19.03
N VAL A 65 11.39 9.92 18.79
CA VAL A 65 11.47 10.81 17.61
C VAL A 65 12.82 11.55 17.54
N ALA A 66 13.31 12.05 18.66
CA ALA A 66 14.60 12.76 18.73
C ALA A 66 15.79 11.81 18.47
N THR A 67 15.75 10.59 18.99
CA THR A 67 16.78 9.57 18.78
C THR A 67 16.85 9.16 17.30
N PHE A 68 15.70 9.07 16.61
CA PHE A 68 15.65 8.81 15.16
C PHE A 68 16.33 9.90 14.34
N GLN A 69 16.12 11.17 14.68
CA GLN A 69 16.74 12.29 13.97
C GLN A 69 18.27 12.29 14.13
N GLN A 70 18.78 11.87 15.28
CA GLN A 70 20.22 11.86 15.57
C GLN A 70 20.97 10.74 14.84
N LEU A 71 20.36 9.55 14.71
CA LEU A 71 20.93 8.42 13.97
C LEU A 71 20.94 8.66 12.45
N ALA A 72 19.87 9.25 11.93
CA ALA A 72 19.74 9.68 10.54
C ALA A 72 20.86 10.66 10.11
N GLN A 73 21.28 11.56 11.01
CA GLN A 73 22.32 12.55 10.72
C GLN A 73 23.74 11.97 10.63
N LYS A 74 24.06 10.90 11.36
CA LYS A 74 25.41 10.30 11.36
C LYS A 74 25.73 9.55 10.06
N SER A 75 24.73 9.03 9.37
CA SER A 75 24.87 8.17 8.17
C SER A 75 25.12 8.93 6.86
N ALA A 76 24.93 10.26 6.85
CA ALA A 76 24.89 11.06 5.61
C ALA A 76 26.25 11.58 5.08
N ARG A 77 27.39 11.12 5.63
CA ARG A 77 28.72 11.67 5.28
C ARG A 77 29.45 10.87 4.18
N LYS A 78 29.00 11.04 2.93
CA LYS A 78 29.84 11.29 1.72
C LYS A 78 28.99 11.14 0.45
N VAL A 79 29.35 11.98 -0.54
CA VAL A 79 28.96 12.00 -1.97
C VAL A 79 27.88 13.03 -2.35
N LEU A 80 28.30 13.91 -3.28
CA LEU A 80 27.70 15.12 -3.85
C LEU A 80 27.59 16.32 -2.89
N ASP A 81 28.15 17.46 -3.33
CA ASP A 81 28.11 18.74 -2.63
C ASP A 81 26.68 19.06 -2.19
N ALA A 82 26.50 19.40 -0.91
CA ALA A 82 25.22 19.80 -0.32
C ALA A 82 24.55 21.00 -1.03
N ASN A 83 25.23 21.63 -1.99
CA ASN A 83 24.76 22.73 -2.85
C ASN A 83 23.96 22.28 -4.09
N VAL A 84 23.76 20.97 -4.29
CA VAL A 84 22.99 20.40 -5.43
C VAL A 84 21.53 20.11 -5.09
N ALA A 85 21.02 20.60 -3.95
CA ALA A 85 19.61 20.44 -3.61
C ALA A 85 18.70 21.10 -4.66
N LEU A 86 17.67 20.40 -5.12
CA LEU A 86 16.65 20.88 -6.04
C LEU A 86 15.65 21.79 -5.32
N ASP A 87 15.20 22.81 -6.02
CA ASP A 87 14.03 23.62 -5.67
C ASP A 87 12.84 23.14 -6.50
N LEU A 88 12.17 22.08 -6.01
CA LEU A 88 11.03 21.47 -6.71
C LEU A 88 9.77 22.34 -6.67
N ASP A 89 9.72 23.39 -5.86
CA ASP A 89 8.62 24.38 -5.91
C ASP A 89 8.65 25.19 -7.22
N LYS A 90 9.81 25.21 -7.90
CA LYS A 90 10.02 25.81 -9.22
C LYS A 90 10.09 24.77 -10.34
N LEU A 91 9.55 23.57 -10.11
CA LEU A 91 9.43 22.54 -11.13
C LEU A 91 8.60 23.07 -12.31
N LYS A 92 9.12 22.91 -13.52
CA LYS A 92 8.43 23.30 -14.75
C LYS A 92 8.72 22.32 -15.88
N LEU A 93 7.78 22.25 -16.82
CA LEU A 93 7.95 21.50 -18.05
C LEU A 93 8.51 22.43 -19.13
N GLU A 94 9.70 22.14 -19.64
CA GLU A 94 10.36 22.85 -20.75
C GLU A 94 10.72 21.86 -21.84
N ASP A 95 10.29 22.12 -23.08
CA ASP A 95 10.60 21.27 -24.24
C ASP A 95 10.32 19.78 -24.00
N GLY A 96 9.21 19.46 -23.33
CA GLY A 96 8.80 18.10 -23.00
C GLY A 96 9.62 17.43 -21.89
N ARG A 97 10.43 18.18 -21.15
CA ARG A 97 11.27 17.67 -20.05
C ARG A 97 11.02 18.48 -18.78
N TYR A 98 10.92 17.81 -17.64
CA TYR A 98 10.86 18.51 -16.37
C TYR A 98 12.22 19.05 -15.98
N VAL A 99 12.23 20.29 -15.51
CA VAL A 99 13.42 20.96 -14.99
C VAL A 99 13.12 21.69 -13.70
N ALA A 100 14.14 21.81 -12.86
CA ALA A 100 14.11 22.61 -11.65
C ALA A 100 15.48 23.26 -11.45
N PRO A 101 15.55 24.46 -10.83
CA PRO A 101 16.82 25.01 -10.41
C PRO A 101 17.36 24.23 -9.20
N THR A 102 18.67 24.06 -9.13
CA THR A 102 19.36 23.74 -7.88
C THR A 102 19.39 24.99 -6.99
N ARG A 103 19.67 24.83 -5.69
CA ARG A 103 19.77 25.94 -4.73
C ARG A 103 20.86 26.95 -5.09
N ASP A 104 21.90 26.53 -5.80
CA ASP A 104 22.94 27.42 -6.33
C ASP A 104 22.60 28.03 -7.70
N GLY A 105 21.36 27.86 -8.19
CA GLY A 105 20.82 28.51 -9.38
C GLY A 105 21.09 27.80 -10.70
N ARG A 106 21.78 26.65 -10.71
CA ARG A 106 22.00 25.87 -11.94
C ARG A 106 20.71 25.18 -12.38
N ARG A 107 20.54 25.04 -13.69
CA ARG A 107 19.42 24.29 -14.27
C ARG A 107 19.68 22.78 -14.17
N ALA A 108 18.76 22.05 -13.55
CA ALA A 108 18.75 20.59 -13.54
C ALA A 108 17.64 20.05 -14.44
N VAL A 109 17.95 19.07 -15.28
CA VAL A 109 16.98 18.26 -16.03
C VAL A 109 16.66 17.02 -15.20
N LEU A 110 15.39 16.72 -15.06
CA LEU A 110 14.92 15.62 -14.23
C LEU A 110 14.59 14.38 -15.05
N THR A 111 14.56 13.23 -14.37
CA THR A 111 14.17 11.92 -14.91
C THR A 111 12.66 11.75 -15.03
N LEU A 112 11.88 12.70 -14.50
CA LEU A 112 10.43 12.65 -14.48
C LEU A 112 9.87 12.55 -15.90
N ASP A 113 8.96 11.62 -16.06
CA ASP A 113 8.22 11.40 -17.28
C ASP A 113 6.92 12.26 -17.25
N PRO A 114 6.71 13.17 -18.23
CA PRO A 114 5.56 14.06 -18.25
C PRO A 114 4.21 13.37 -18.12
N ASP A 115 4.02 12.25 -18.82
CA ASP A 115 2.74 11.55 -18.87
C ASP A 115 2.44 10.80 -17.57
N LEU A 116 3.45 10.16 -16.97
CA LEU A 116 3.30 9.50 -15.68
C LEU A 116 3.15 10.50 -14.53
N GLN A 117 3.89 11.61 -14.57
CA GLN A 117 3.78 12.68 -13.58
C GLN A 117 2.38 13.31 -13.59
N GLU A 118 1.87 13.68 -14.77
CA GLU A 118 0.52 14.24 -14.92
C GLU A 118 -0.54 13.25 -14.44
N LEU A 119 -0.39 11.96 -14.77
CA LEU A 119 -1.30 10.93 -14.29
C LEU A 119 -1.27 10.81 -12.76
N ALA A 120 -0.09 10.83 -12.14
CA ALA A 120 0.04 10.76 -10.69
C ALA A 120 -0.67 11.94 -10.00
N GLU A 121 -0.44 13.16 -10.48
CA GLU A 121 -1.08 14.39 -9.99
C GLU A 121 -2.61 14.36 -10.17
N LYS A 122 -3.07 13.89 -11.35
CA LYS A 122 -4.50 13.71 -11.64
C LYS A 122 -5.14 12.72 -10.68
N LEU A 123 -4.51 11.58 -10.41
CA LEU A 123 -5.03 10.56 -9.50
C LEU A 123 -5.09 11.07 -8.06
N LEU A 124 -4.07 11.82 -7.63
CA LEU A 124 -4.08 12.47 -6.32
C LEU A 124 -5.23 13.47 -6.18
N ASN A 125 -5.50 14.29 -7.21
CA ASN A 125 -6.66 15.17 -7.23
C ASN A 125 -8.00 14.41 -7.21
N GLN A 126 -8.11 13.33 -7.99
CA GLN A 126 -9.32 12.51 -8.06
C GLN A 126 -9.58 11.70 -6.78
N SER A 127 -8.53 11.36 -6.02
CA SER A 127 -8.68 10.68 -4.73
C SER A 127 -9.46 11.52 -3.72
N ARG A 128 -9.32 12.85 -3.83
CA ARG A 128 -9.81 13.84 -2.86
C ARG A 128 -9.37 13.56 -1.43
N ALA A 129 -8.35 12.72 -1.23
CA ALA A 129 -7.85 12.40 0.09
C ALA A 129 -7.29 13.67 0.78
N PRO A 130 -7.43 13.79 2.12
CA PRO A 130 -6.73 14.80 2.93
C PRO A 130 -5.25 14.94 2.56
N ARG A 131 -4.58 13.82 2.33
CA ARG A 131 -3.22 13.76 1.83
C ARG A 131 -2.93 12.46 1.10
N GLY A 132 -1.98 12.49 0.18
CA GLY A 132 -1.47 11.30 -0.49
C GLY A 132 -0.24 11.58 -1.33
N ALA A 133 0.46 10.52 -1.71
CA ALA A 133 1.59 10.60 -2.62
C ALA A 133 1.71 9.35 -3.50
N ILE A 134 2.31 9.54 -4.67
CA ILE A 134 2.57 8.52 -5.68
C ILE A 134 4.01 8.69 -6.14
N VAL A 135 4.78 7.60 -6.10
CA VAL A 135 6.10 7.50 -6.70
C VAL A 135 6.08 6.38 -7.73
N ALA A 136 6.53 6.68 -8.94
CA ALA A 136 6.82 5.69 -9.96
C ALA A 136 8.31 5.73 -10.30
N MET A 137 8.94 4.58 -10.45
CA MET A 137 10.38 4.44 -10.59
C MET A 137 10.70 3.25 -11.49
N THR A 138 11.81 3.28 -12.21
CA THR A 138 12.37 2.08 -12.84
C THR A 138 13.10 1.22 -11.79
N PRO A 139 13.31 -0.09 -12.02
CA PRO A 139 14.01 -0.95 -11.05
C PRO A 139 15.44 -0.47 -10.70
N ASP A 140 16.13 0.17 -11.65
CA ASP A 140 17.47 0.75 -11.44
C ASP A 140 17.47 2.06 -10.63
N GLY A 141 16.30 2.58 -10.25
CA GLY A 141 16.16 3.72 -9.35
C GLY A 141 15.85 5.07 -10.01
N ARG A 142 15.66 5.16 -11.33
CA ARG A 142 15.26 6.44 -11.96
C ARG A 142 13.81 6.75 -11.66
N ILE A 143 13.55 7.91 -11.07
CA ILE A 143 12.21 8.33 -10.66
C ILE A 143 11.48 8.91 -11.87
N LEU A 144 10.36 8.28 -12.24
CA LEU A 144 9.55 8.67 -13.39
C LEU A 144 8.34 9.51 -13.00
N ALA A 145 7.81 9.33 -11.79
CA ALA A 145 6.79 10.20 -11.22
C ALA A 145 7.06 10.41 -9.73
N PHE A 146 6.86 11.64 -9.27
CA PHE A 146 7.17 12.08 -7.92
C PHE A 146 6.16 13.15 -7.50
N ALA A 147 5.01 12.70 -6.99
CA ALA A 147 3.89 13.59 -6.71
C ALA A 147 3.36 13.38 -5.29
N GLY A 148 3.00 14.48 -4.63
CA GLY A 148 2.26 14.48 -3.39
C GLY A 148 1.22 15.59 -3.40
N ARG A 149 0.11 15.39 -2.69
CA ARG A 149 -0.98 16.35 -2.59
C ARG A 149 -1.54 16.34 -1.19
N ARG A 150 -1.84 17.52 -0.63
CA ARG A 150 -2.59 17.69 0.62
C ARG A 150 -3.68 18.74 0.52
N THR A 151 -4.59 18.70 1.47
CA THR A 151 -5.58 19.73 1.77
C THR A 151 -5.67 19.95 3.27
N GLU A 152 -6.14 21.13 3.67
CA GLU A 152 -6.44 21.44 5.08
C GLU A 152 -7.80 20.87 5.51
N GLU A 153 -8.61 20.36 4.56
CA GLU A 153 -9.91 19.75 4.85
C GLU A 153 -9.73 18.35 5.47
N PRO A 154 -10.13 18.09 6.74
CA PRO A 154 -9.87 16.81 7.43
C PRO A 154 -10.53 15.60 6.75
N LYS A 155 -11.66 15.83 6.07
CA LYS A 155 -12.38 14.81 5.29
C LYS A 155 -12.00 14.79 3.82
N GLY A 156 -10.95 15.52 3.45
CA GLY A 156 -10.53 15.65 2.08
C GLY A 156 -11.46 16.54 1.26
N GLY A 157 -11.07 16.80 0.03
CA GLY A 157 -11.77 17.75 -0.82
C GLY A 157 -11.06 18.01 -2.14
N THR A 158 -11.68 18.84 -2.98
CA THR A 158 -11.14 19.22 -4.29
C THR A 158 -10.09 20.33 -4.18
N LYS A 159 -10.16 21.16 -3.14
CA LYS A 159 -9.18 22.22 -2.88
C LYS A 159 -7.95 21.65 -2.19
N GLY A 160 -6.87 21.45 -2.93
CA GLY A 160 -5.61 20.97 -2.39
C GLY A 160 -4.42 21.60 -3.11
N ILE A 161 -3.25 21.45 -2.51
CA ILE A 161 -1.97 21.88 -3.06
C ILE A 161 -1.07 20.68 -3.30
N PHE A 162 -0.22 20.77 -4.31
CA PHE A 162 0.84 19.79 -4.50
C PHE A 162 1.96 20.03 -3.49
N ASP A 163 2.45 18.94 -2.93
CA ASP A 163 3.46 18.93 -1.87
C ASP A 163 4.27 17.64 -2.00
N TYR A 164 5.44 17.75 -2.65
CA TYR A 164 6.31 16.61 -2.88
C TYR A 164 6.89 16.03 -1.59
N HIS A 165 6.87 16.76 -0.47
CA HIS A 165 7.35 16.26 0.81
C HIS A 165 6.57 15.03 1.26
N LEU A 166 5.30 14.89 0.86
CA LEU A 166 4.52 13.67 1.14
C LEU A 166 5.08 12.40 0.48
N ALA A 167 5.92 12.53 -0.54
CA ALA A 167 6.63 11.42 -1.15
C ALA A 167 7.92 11.05 -0.39
N THR A 168 8.58 12.02 0.26
CA THR A 168 9.87 11.85 0.94
C THR A 168 9.77 11.62 2.45
N ASP A 169 8.72 12.17 3.06
CA ASP A 169 8.56 12.22 4.50
C ASP A 169 7.80 11.01 5.01
N VAL A 170 8.11 10.61 6.24
CA VAL A 170 7.52 9.44 6.89
C VAL A 170 6.29 9.89 7.70
N TRP A 171 5.14 9.96 7.04
CA TRP A 171 3.90 10.43 7.67
C TRP A 171 2.93 9.31 8.06
N ALA A 172 3.15 8.08 7.59
CA ALA A 172 2.25 6.95 7.81
C ALA A 172 2.96 5.71 8.36
N PRO A 173 2.25 4.87 9.15
CA PRO A 173 2.70 3.51 9.44
C PRO A 173 2.84 2.71 8.15
N ALA A 174 3.81 1.80 8.11
CA ALA A 174 4.04 0.92 6.96
C ALA A 174 2.90 -0.09 6.76
N ALA A 175 2.10 -0.34 7.81
CA ALA A 175 1.02 -1.31 7.81
C ALA A 175 1.52 -2.68 7.30
N SER A 176 0.66 -3.42 6.62
CA SER A 176 1.02 -4.71 6.03
C SER A 176 2.09 -4.68 4.92
N VAL A 177 2.61 -3.51 4.50
CA VAL A 177 3.80 -3.46 3.64
C VAL A 177 5.01 -4.06 4.39
N PHE A 178 5.08 -3.87 5.71
CA PHE A 178 6.15 -4.41 6.54
C PHE A 178 6.23 -5.95 6.52
N LYS A 179 5.15 -6.64 6.17
CA LYS A 179 5.16 -8.10 6.01
C LYS A 179 6.12 -8.60 4.93
N LEU A 180 6.52 -7.75 3.98
CA LEU A 180 7.58 -8.10 3.02
C LEU A 180 8.94 -8.24 3.71
N VAL A 181 9.21 -7.40 4.71
CA VAL A 181 10.40 -7.51 5.57
C VAL A 181 10.31 -8.79 6.40
N THR A 182 9.17 -9.02 7.06
CA THR A 182 8.94 -10.23 7.87
C THR A 182 9.08 -11.51 7.05
N ALA A 183 8.49 -11.56 5.86
CA ALA A 183 8.61 -12.72 4.96
C ALA A 183 10.06 -12.91 4.48
N SER A 184 10.77 -11.83 4.17
CA SER A 184 12.20 -11.89 3.80
C SER A 184 13.03 -12.48 4.95
N ALA A 185 12.80 -12.01 6.18
CA ALA A 185 13.50 -12.50 7.36
C ALA A 185 13.20 -13.99 7.64
N LEU A 186 11.95 -14.41 7.52
CA LEU A 186 11.55 -15.82 7.68
C LEU A 186 12.25 -16.73 6.67
N VAL A 187 12.19 -16.38 5.38
CA VAL A 187 12.79 -17.20 4.31
C VAL A 187 14.32 -17.18 4.41
N ALA A 188 14.92 -16.03 4.73
CA ALA A 188 16.37 -15.94 4.97
C ALA A 188 16.80 -16.78 6.19
N ASN A 189 15.94 -16.91 7.20
CA ASN A 189 16.15 -17.78 8.35
C ASN A 189 15.78 -19.26 8.09
N GLY A 190 15.58 -19.65 6.83
CA GLY A 190 15.37 -21.04 6.41
C GLY A 190 13.92 -21.53 6.45
N TYR A 191 12.94 -20.67 6.71
CA TYR A 191 11.54 -21.06 6.66
C TYR A 191 11.09 -21.34 5.21
N ASP A 192 10.59 -22.55 4.95
CA ASP A 192 9.99 -22.89 3.65
C ASP A 192 8.65 -22.15 3.48
N PRO A 193 8.51 -21.25 2.48
CA PRO A 193 7.31 -20.47 2.31
C PRO A 193 6.09 -21.29 1.82
N THR A 194 6.30 -22.53 1.37
CA THR A 194 5.27 -23.44 0.86
C THR A 194 4.70 -24.35 1.94
N GLN A 195 5.38 -24.49 3.08
CA GLN A 195 4.89 -25.29 4.18
C GLN A 195 3.62 -24.67 4.77
N LYS A 196 2.65 -25.53 5.13
CA LYS A 196 1.41 -25.09 5.76
C LYS A 196 1.61 -24.86 7.25
N VAL A 197 1.09 -23.74 7.75
CA VAL A 197 0.93 -23.44 9.16
C VAL A 197 -0.55 -23.32 9.48
N CYS A 198 -0.97 -23.98 10.56
CA CYS A 198 -2.35 -23.90 11.03
C CYS A 198 -2.53 -22.69 11.97
N TYR A 199 -3.67 -22.02 11.89
CA TYR A 199 -3.97 -20.80 12.64
C TYR A 199 -5.48 -20.67 12.94
N HIS A 200 -5.82 -19.74 13.82
CA HIS A 200 -7.19 -19.34 14.15
C HIS A 200 -7.31 -17.82 14.32
N GLY A 201 -8.52 -17.31 14.57
CA GLY A 201 -8.75 -15.88 14.81
C GLY A 201 -8.92 -15.02 13.55
N GLY A 202 -9.02 -15.64 12.37
CA GLY A 202 -9.26 -14.94 11.10
C GLY A 202 -8.00 -14.24 10.55
N VAL A 203 -8.21 -13.24 9.68
CA VAL A 203 -7.14 -12.61 8.87
C VAL A 203 -6.63 -11.31 9.50
N ARG A 204 -7.44 -10.64 10.34
CA ARG A 204 -7.21 -9.23 10.72
C ARG A 204 -6.56 -9.00 12.08
N SER A 205 -6.51 -9.97 12.98
CA SER A 205 -5.95 -9.78 14.32
C SER A 205 -4.67 -10.58 14.54
N VAL A 206 -3.91 -10.18 15.55
CA VAL A 206 -2.88 -11.00 16.21
C VAL A 206 -3.22 -11.00 17.69
N MET A 207 -3.45 -12.19 18.24
CA MET A 207 -3.79 -12.41 19.64
C MET A 207 -2.73 -13.31 20.28
N GLU A 208 -2.59 -13.23 21.60
CA GLU A 208 -1.68 -14.11 22.36
C GLU A 208 -1.92 -15.59 22.04
N SER A 209 -3.19 -15.99 21.92
CA SER A 209 -3.57 -17.36 21.59
C SER A 209 -3.08 -17.81 20.22
N ASN A 210 -2.79 -16.89 19.29
CA ASN A 210 -2.26 -17.24 17.97
C ASN A 210 -0.79 -17.65 17.98
N LEU A 211 -0.03 -17.29 19.02
CA LEU A 211 1.43 -17.39 19.01
C LEU A 211 1.95 -18.83 19.18
N ALA A 212 1.11 -19.71 19.70
CA ALA A 212 1.39 -21.14 19.88
C ALA A 212 0.41 -22.01 19.08
N ASP A 213 0.83 -23.22 18.76
CA ASP A 213 -0.06 -24.23 18.19
C ASP A 213 -1.11 -24.64 19.22
N SER A 214 -2.36 -24.71 18.80
CA SER A 214 -3.46 -25.05 19.69
C SER A 214 -4.57 -25.82 18.98
N LYS A 215 -5.46 -26.43 19.77
CA LYS A 215 -6.65 -27.12 19.26
C LYS A 215 -7.62 -26.19 18.50
N SER A 216 -7.49 -24.87 18.67
CA SER A 216 -8.30 -23.89 17.96
C SER A 216 -7.84 -23.68 16.51
N ASP A 217 -6.62 -24.08 16.16
CA ASP A 217 -6.06 -23.95 14.82
C ASP A 217 -6.80 -24.86 13.83
N SER A 218 -7.78 -24.28 13.14
CA SER A 218 -8.74 -24.97 12.28
C SER A 218 -8.55 -24.67 10.79
N ASN A 219 -7.71 -23.71 10.44
CA ASN A 219 -7.36 -23.36 9.07
C ASN A 219 -5.87 -23.51 8.88
N CYS A 220 -5.42 -24.05 7.74
CA CYS A 220 -3.99 -24.24 7.48
C CYS A 220 -3.62 -23.70 6.10
N GLU A 221 -2.68 -22.75 6.09
CA GLU A 221 -2.29 -21.99 4.90
C GLU A 221 -0.78 -21.76 4.90
N THR A 222 -0.23 -21.25 3.80
CA THR A 222 1.22 -21.04 3.65
C THR A 222 1.64 -19.62 4.06
N LEU A 223 2.95 -19.39 4.21
CA LEU A 223 3.48 -18.03 4.33
C LEU A 223 3.10 -17.18 3.11
N GLY A 224 3.15 -17.77 1.91
CA GLY A 224 2.72 -17.13 0.68
C GLY A 224 1.26 -16.68 0.71
N TYR A 225 0.35 -17.51 1.23
CA TYR A 225 -1.04 -17.11 1.48
C TYR A 225 -1.11 -15.95 2.49
N GLY A 226 -0.31 -16.01 3.55
CA GLY A 226 -0.22 -14.96 4.56
C GLY A 226 0.15 -13.60 3.98
N VAL A 227 1.13 -13.55 3.08
CA VAL A 227 1.52 -12.33 2.36
C VAL A 227 0.42 -11.92 1.36
N ALA A 228 -0.06 -12.85 0.53
CA ALA A 228 -1.03 -12.61 -0.52
C ALA A 228 -2.36 -12.02 0.00
N HIS A 229 -2.93 -12.66 1.02
CA HIS A 229 -4.20 -12.25 1.65
C HIS A 229 -4.00 -11.29 2.83
N SER A 230 -2.75 -10.92 3.11
CA SER A 230 -2.39 -10.06 4.23
C SER A 230 -2.90 -10.59 5.58
N ASN A 231 -2.76 -11.89 5.82
CA ASN A 231 -3.19 -12.55 7.07
C ASN A 231 -2.25 -12.18 8.23
N ASN A 232 -2.79 -11.48 9.23
CA ASN A 232 -2.05 -11.03 10.40
C ASN A 232 -1.68 -12.20 11.33
N ALA A 233 -2.61 -13.14 11.56
CA ALA A 233 -2.39 -14.28 12.45
C ALA A 233 -1.24 -15.17 11.97
N ILE A 234 -1.18 -15.48 10.66
CA ILE A 234 -0.08 -16.26 10.07
C ILE A 234 1.27 -15.54 10.26
N LEU A 235 1.35 -14.25 9.89
CA LEU A 235 2.61 -13.53 9.94
C LEU A 235 3.09 -13.31 11.37
N GLY A 236 2.19 -12.95 12.28
CA GLY A 236 2.51 -12.79 13.70
C GLY A 236 2.97 -14.10 14.33
N LYS A 237 2.24 -15.20 14.11
CA LYS A 237 2.60 -16.54 14.60
C LYS A 237 3.96 -16.99 14.07
N LEU A 238 4.18 -16.93 12.75
CA LEU A 238 5.43 -17.40 12.16
C LEU A 238 6.63 -16.56 12.59
N ALA A 239 6.48 -15.23 12.65
CA ALA A 239 7.53 -14.36 13.16
C ALA A 239 7.85 -14.68 14.62
N TYR A 240 6.82 -14.78 15.48
CA TYR A 240 6.99 -15.16 16.88
C TYR A 240 7.68 -16.51 17.02
N GLN A 241 7.29 -17.54 16.27
CA GLN A 241 7.90 -18.86 16.44
C GLN A 241 9.33 -18.94 15.89
N ASN A 242 9.63 -18.24 14.80
CA ASN A 242 10.82 -18.52 14.00
C ASN A 242 11.84 -17.39 13.93
N LEU A 243 11.55 -16.19 14.45
CA LEU A 243 12.49 -15.07 14.44
C LEU A 243 12.92 -14.66 15.84
N ASP A 244 14.17 -14.25 15.94
CA ASP A 244 14.65 -13.39 17.02
C ASP A 244 14.33 -11.92 16.64
N PRO A 245 13.84 -11.07 17.57
CA PRO A 245 13.55 -9.67 17.29
C PRO A 245 14.69 -8.90 16.62
N LYS A 246 15.96 -9.21 16.94
CA LYS A 246 17.14 -8.59 16.32
C LYS A 246 17.32 -8.99 14.86
N LEU A 247 16.89 -10.19 14.46
CA LEU A 247 16.93 -10.60 13.05
C LEU A 247 15.91 -9.81 12.22
N LEU A 248 14.72 -9.56 12.76
CA LEU A 248 13.71 -8.75 12.08
C LEU A 248 14.15 -7.27 11.98
N ASP A 249 14.72 -6.71 13.06
CA ASP A 249 15.29 -5.36 13.05
C ASP A 249 16.40 -5.22 12.00
N ARG A 250 17.33 -6.18 11.93
CA ARG A 250 18.38 -6.20 10.92
C ARG A 250 17.81 -6.25 9.50
N ALA A 251 16.88 -7.17 9.24
CA ALA A 251 16.25 -7.31 7.93
C ALA A 251 15.54 -6.01 7.49
N ALA A 252 14.87 -5.32 8.42
CA ALA A 252 14.24 -4.03 8.15
C ALA A 252 15.28 -2.96 7.76
N ARG A 253 16.38 -2.84 8.51
CA ARG A 253 17.44 -1.86 8.24
C ARG A 253 18.15 -2.14 6.91
N ASP A 254 18.44 -3.41 6.61
CA ASP A 254 19.04 -3.82 5.34
C ASP A 254 18.14 -3.44 4.16
N LEU A 255 16.82 -3.61 4.31
CA LEU A 255 15.80 -3.22 3.32
C LEU A 255 15.49 -1.72 3.29
N GLY A 256 16.21 -0.89 4.05
CA GLY A 256 16.15 0.57 3.91
C GLY A 256 15.52 1.31 5.08
N TRP A 257 14.93 0.64 6.07
CA TRP A 257 14.37 1.35 7.22
C TRP A 257 15.46 2.08 8.01
N ALA A 258 15.12 3.25 8.54
CA ALA A 258 16.04 4.18 9.22
C ALA A 258 17.19 4.72 8.34
N ASN A 259 17.21 4.44 7.04
CA ASN A 259 18.19 5.03 6.12
C ASN A 259 17.70 6.40 5.63
N VAL A 260 18.57 7.39 5.77
CA VAL A 260 18.47 8.64 5.03
C VAL A 260 18.93 8.36 3.61
N LEU A 261 18.13 8.79 2.63
CA LEU A 261 18.49 8.62 1.24
C LEU A 261 19.65 9.55 0.87
N PRO A 262 20.54 9.13 -0.05
CA PRO A 262 21.73 9.90 -0.38
C PRO A 262 21.41 11.32 -0.85
N ALA A 263 22.28 12.27 -0.50
CA ALA A 263 22.17 13.66 -0.96
C ALA A 263 22.16 13.78 -2.49
N SER A 264 22.69 12.77 -3.21
CA SER A 264 22.66 12.69 -4.67
C SER A 264 21.26 12.66 -5.27
N LEU A 265 20.23 12.34 -4.48
CA LEU A 265 18.83 12.46 -4.88
C LEU A 265 18.42 13.92 -5.15
N GLY A 266 19.16 14.91 -4.60
CA GLY A 266 18.82 16.33 -4.76
C GLY A 266 17.66 16.79 -3.88
N VAL A 267 16.99 15.90 -3.17
CA VAL A 267 16.00 16.26 -2.14
C VAL A 267 16.29 15.50 -0.86
N LYS A 268 15.96 16.10 0.29
CA LYS A 268 16.03 15.42 1.58
C LYS A 268 14.93 14.36 1.61
N ALA A 269 15.29 13.12 1.89
CA ALA A 269 14.32 12.03 2.02
C ALA A 269 14.77 10.99 3.04
N THR A 270 13.79 10.38 3.69
CA THR A 270 13.98 9.28 4.63
C THR A 270 13.20 8.08 4.11
N CYS A 271 13.80 6.89 4.09
CA CYS A 271 13.10 5.69 3.63
C CYS A 271 11.98 5.30 4.62
N GLY A 272 12.31 5.17 5.90
CA GLY A 272 11.36 4.78 6.94
C GLY A 272 11.90 4.97 8.35
N GLU A 273 11.06 4.72 9.33
CA GLU A 273 11.37 4.80 10.77
C GLU A 273 11.03 3.45 11.41
N LEU A 274 11.85 3.02 12.37
CA LEU A 274 11.79 1.68 12.95
C LEU A 274 11.95 1.72 14.47
N ALA A 275 10.98 1.16 15.18
CA ALA A 275 10.91 1.03 16.63
C ALA A 275 10.30 -0.34 16.97
N LEU A 276 11.00 -1.43 16.65
CA LEU A 276 10.49 -2.78 16.91
C LEU A 276 10.66 -3.16 18.39
N PRO A 277 9.67 -3.84 19.01
CA PRO A 277 9.85 -4.49 20.30
C PRO A 277 11.04 -5.44 20.26
N GLN A 278 11.89 -5.38 21.29
CA GLN A 278 13.09 -6.23 21.40
C GLN A 278 12.83 -7.49 22.22
N GLU A 279 11.76 -7.50 23.01
CA GLU A 279 11.26 -8.68 23.70
C GLU A 279 10.40 -9.51 22.76
N LYS A 280 10.46 -10.83 22.94
CA LYS A 280 9.75 -11.77 22.09
C LYS A 280 8.36 -12.06 22.66
N ASP A 281 7.45 -11.13 22.47
CA ASP A 281 6.09 -11.12 23.00
C ASP A 281 5.01 -10.85 21.93
N LEU A 282 3.78 -10.59 22.37
CA LEU A 282 2.66 -10.23 21.49
C LEU A 282 2.89 -8.95 20.70
N ASP A 283 3.58 -7.96 21.28
CA ASP A 283 3.84 -6.70 20.60
C ASP A 283 4.87 -6.89 19.50
N PHE A 284 5.88 -7.74 19.69
CA PHE A 284 6.76 -8.19 18.60
C PHE A 284 5.96 -8.86 17.48
N ALA A 285 5.05 -9.77 17.81
CA ALA A 285 4.22 -10.45 16.82
C ALA A 285 3.30 -9.48 16.03
N LYS A 286 2.71 -8.49 16.71
CA LYS A 286 1.93 -7.41 16.10
C LYS A 286 2.79 -6.52 15.20
N ALA A 287 3.99 -6.15 15.64
CA ALA A 287 4.93 -5.36 14.86
C ALA A 287 5.35 -6.11 13.58
N ALA A 288 5.66 -7.40 13.69
CA ALA A 288 5.98 -8.27 12.55
C ALA A 288 4.80 -8.46 11.59
N ALA A 289 3.56 -8.40 12.07
CA ALA A 289 2.36 -8.37 11.23
C ALA A 289 2.07 -6.97 10.63
N GLY A 290 2.81 -5.94 11.03
CA GLY A 290 2.75 -4.59 10.48
C GLY A 290 1.80 -3.65 11.19
N PHE A 291 1.49 -3.86 12.47
CA PHE A 291 0.63 -2.94 13.25
C PHE A 291 1.39 -1.72 13.77
N ASN A 292 2.47 -1.95 14.50
CA ASN A 292 3.23 -0.92 15.20
C ASN A 292 4.74 -1.03 14.89
N GLY A 293 5.51 -0.05 15.36
CA GLY A 293 6.97 -0.07 15.30
C GLY A 293 7.59 0.14 13.92
N SER A 294 6.80 0.38 12.87
CA SER A 294 7.31 0.58 11.51
C SER A 294 6.52 1.62 10.73
N ARG A 295 7.22 2.61 10.20
CA ARG A 295 6.68 3.69 9.36
C ARG A 295 7.53 3.83 8.10
N LEU A 296 6.92 4.27 6.99
CA LEU A 296 7.58 4.30 5.69
C LEU A 296 7.15 5.53 4.88
N SER A 297 8.06 6.11 4.10
CA SER A 297 7.73 7.13 3.09
C SER A 297 7.33 6.46 1.77
N VAL A 298 6.65 7.20 0.89
CA VAL A 298 6.22 6.62 -0.40
C VAL A 298 7.43 6.27 -1.27
N LEU A 299 8.47 7.10 -1.25
CA LEU A 299 9.75 6.80 -1.90
C LEU A 299 10.43 5.57 -1.27
N GLY A 300 10.40 5.42 0.05
CA GLY A 300 10.89 4.21 0.73
C GLY A 300 10.16 2.94 0.27
N GLY A 301 8.83 3.02 0.09
CA GLY A 301 8.04 1.94 -0.49
C GLY A 301 8.42 1.59 -1.94
N ALA A 302 8.80 2.58 -2.74
CA ALA A 302 9.29 2.36 -4.09
C ALA A 302 10.67 1.68 -4.08
N VAL A 303 11.59 2.11 -3.22
CA VAL A 303 12.91 1.48 -3.05
C VAL A 303 12.78 0.02 -2.59
N LEU A 304 11.86 -0.25 -1.65
CA LEU A 304 11.56 -1.61 -1.20
C LEU A 304 11.06 -2.50 -2.35
N ALA A 305 10.07 -2.03 -3.11
CA ALA A 305 9.53 -2.79 -4.22
C ALA A 305 10.57 -3.00 -5.34
N ALA A 306 11.39 -1.98 -5.63
CA ALA A 306 12.47 -2.09 -6.60
C ALA A 306 13.54 -3.11 -6.18
N THR A 307 13.83 -3.21 -4.87
CA THR A 307 14.75 -4.21 -4.33
C THR A 307 14.29 -5.63 -4.68
N PHE A 308 13.00 -5.93 -4.55
CA PHE A 308 12.47 -7.25 -4.94
C PHE A 308 12.35 -7.42 -6.45
N ALA A 309 12.07 -6.34 -7.18
CA ALA A 309 12.05 -6.32 -8.64
C ALA A 309 13.42 -6.70 -9.24
N ASP A 310 14.51 -6.19 -8.66
CA ASP A 310 15.89 -6.46 -9.12
C ASP A 310 16.57 -7.59 -8.31
N GLY A 311 15.79 -8.60 -7.91
CA GLY A 311 16.33 -9.83 -7.31
C GLY A 311 17.19 -9.62 -6.06
N GLY A 312 16.86 -8.61 -5.25
CA GLY A 312 17.50 -8.29 -3.97
C GLY A 312 18.57 -7.20 -4.03
N GLU A 313 18.82 -6.60 -5.21
CA GLU A 313 19.66 -5.41 -5.37
C GLU A 313 18.85 -4.15 -5.06
N GLN A 314 19.24 -3.41 -4.02
CA GLN A 314 18.61 -2.14 -3.68
C GLN A 314 19.20 -1.01 -4.52
N PRO A 315 18.40 -0.30 -5.34
CA PRO A 315 18.88 0.80 -6.14
C PRO A 315 19.09 2.07 -5.31
N VAL A 316 19.88 3.00 -5.85
CA VAL A 316 19.96 4.36 -5.33
C VAL A 316 18.99 5.25 -6.11
N PRO A 317 17.90 5.73 -5.49
CA PRO A 317 16.89 6.50 -6.21
C PRO A 317 17.48 7.81 -6.73
N THR A 318 17.11 8.18 -7.96
CA THR A 318 17.64 9.35 -8.65
C THR A 318 16.54 10.07 -9.42
N ILE A 319 16.41 11.37 -9.19
CA ILE A 319 15.49 12.26 -9.92
C ILE A 319 16.22 13.22 -10.86
N ILE A 320 17.53 13.45 -10.68
CA ILE A 320 18.34 14.35 -11.50
C ILE A 320 18.97 13.55 -12.64
N GLU A 321 18.68 13.91 -13.88
CA GLU A 321 19.36 13.35 -15.05
C GLU A 321 20.65 14.10 -15.34
N SER A 322 20.60 15.44 -15.38
CA SER A 322 21.77 16.27 -15.65
C SER A 322 21.68 17.65 -14.99
N ILE A 323 22.84 18.27 -14.73
CA ILE A 323 22.96 19.63 -14.21
C ILE A 323 23.85 20.42 -15.14
N ALA A 324 23.36 21.58 -15.62
CA ALA A 324 24.06 22.40 -16.60
C ALA A 324 24.56 21.59 -17.81
N GLY A 325 23.75 20.64 -18.28
CA GLY A 325 24.05 19.77 -19.42
C GLY A 325 25.00 18.60 -19.13
N LYS A 326 25.51 18.46 -17.89
CA LYS A 326 26.37 17.34 -17.50
C LYS A 326 25.56 16.25 -16.80
N PRO A 327 25.55 14.99 -17.29
CA PRO A 327 24.86 13.89 -16.63
C PRO A 327 25.34 13.68 -15.20
N VAL A 328 24.42 13.34 -14.29
CA VAL A 328 24.76 12.94 -12.91
C VAL A 328 24.94 11.44 -12.86
N THR A 329 26.10 10.98 -12.37
CA THR A 329 26.35 9.56 -12.15
C THR A 329 25.75 9.11 -10.82
N THR A 330 25.05 7.98 -10.85
CA THR A 330 24.45 7.37 -9.67
C THR A 330 25.36 6.29 -9.11
N ALA A 331 25.27 6.06 -7.81
CA ALA A 331 25.96 4.93 -7.20
C ALA A 331 25.33 3.61 -7.70
N LYS A 332 26.14 2.57 -7.78
CA LYS A 332 25.65 1.24 -8.18
C LYS A 332 24.68 0.70 -7.12
N PRO A 333 23.68 -0.11 -7.53
CA PRO A 333 22.87 -0.87 -6.60
C PRO A 333 23.72 -1.73 -5.67
N ARG A 334 23.16 -2.04 -4.50
CA ARG A 334 23.79 -2.90 -3.50
C ARG A 334 22.85 -4.05 -3.14
N ARG A 335 23.37 -5.27 -3.14
CA ARG A 335 22.65 -6.43 -2.62
C ARG A 335 22.35 -6.28 -1.14
N VAL A 336 21.07 -6.35 -0.80
CA VAL A 336 20.57 -6.33 0.59
C VAL A 336 19.81 -7.60 0.94
N VAL A 337 19.32 -8.31 -0.08
CA VAL A 337 18.63 -9.60 0.08
C VAL A 337 19.23 -10.59 -0.90
N ASP A 338 19.39 -11.83 -0.45
CA ASP A 338 19.82 -12.93 -1.32
C ASP A 338 18.82 -13.15 -2.46
N LYS A 339 19.32 -13.42 -3.66
CA LYS A 339 18.50 -13.57 -4.86
C LYS A 339 17.37 -14.60 -4.69
N LYS A 340 17.63 -15.70 -3.97
CA LYS A 340 16.63 -16.73 -3.69
C LYS A 340 15.52 -16.22 -2.78
N VAL A 341 15.86 -15.48 -1.73
CA VAL A 341 14.90 -14.87 -0.80
C VAL A 341 14.06 -13.82 -1.54
N ALA A 342 14.71 -12.94 -2.31
CA ALA A 342 14.02 -11.91 -3.09
C ALA A 342 13.04 -12.51 -4.09
N LYS A 343 13.44 -13.59 -4.79
CA LYS A 343 12.56 -14.33 -5.71
C LYS A 343 11.34 -14.92 -4.98
N ALA A 344 11.54 -15.58 -3.84
CA ALA A 344 10.44 -16.15 -3.07
C ALA A 344 9.45 -15.05 -2.63
N VAL A 345 9.94 -13.90 -2.16
CA VAL A 345 9.08 -12.78 -1.75
C VAL A 345 8.35 -12.16 -2.95
N ALA A 346 9.02 -12.00 -4.08
CA ALA A 346 8.40 -11.53 -5.33
C ALA A 346 7.25 -12.46 -5.78
N GLU A 347 7.42 -13.77 -5.70
CA GLU A 347 6.37 -14.75 -5.99
C GLU A 347 5.16 -14.60 -5.04
N MET A 348 5.42 -14.38 -3.75
CA MET A 348 4.34 -14.09 -2.79
C MET A 348 3.61 -12.77 -3.09
N MET A 349 4.35 -11.75 -3.55
CA MET A 349 3.79 -10.47 -4.00
C MET A 349 2.91 -10.63 -5.26
N VAL A 350 3.26 -11.55 -6.17
CA VAL A 350 2.36 -11.90 -7.30
C VAL A 350 1.05 -12.46 -6.76
N GLY A 351 1.09 -13.29 -5.72
CA GLY A 351 -0.10 -13.82 -5.04
C GLY A 351 -1.07 -12.74 -4.57
N THR A 352 -0.58 -11.61 -4.04
CA THR A 352 -1.43 -10.47 -3.64
C THR A 352 -2.27 -9.92 -4.79
N CYS A 353 -1.70 -9.85 -6.00
CA CYS A 353 -2.37 -9.31 -7.18
C CYS A 353 -3.16 -10.37 -7.98
N ALA A 354 -2.77 -11.64 -7.91
CA ALA A 354 -3.45 -12.72 -8.64
C ALA A 354 -4.71 -13.22 -7.92
N SER A 355 -4.63 -13.46 -6.61
CA SER A 355 -5.71 -14.08 -5.82
C SER A 355 -5.97 -13.40 -4.47
N GLY A 356 -5.03 -12.57 -4.00
CA GLY A 356 -5.06 -11.95 -2.69
C GLY A 356 -5.76 -10.59 -2.61
N SER A 357 -5.25 -9.74 -1.71
CA SER A 357 -5.91 -8.49 -1.32
C SER A 357 -6.03 -7.44 -2.44
N ALA A 358 -5.24 -7.54 -3.51
CA ALA A 358 -5.31 -6.65 -4.67
C ALA A 358 -5.94 -7.30 -5.92
N ALA A 359 -6.41 -8.54 -5.83
CA ALA A 359 -6.91 -9.31 -6.98
C ALA A 359 -8.05 -8.61 -7.74
N LYS A 360 -8.91 -7.86 -7.03
CA LYS A 360 -9.98 -7.09 -7.69
C LYS A 360 -9.45 -6.06 -8.69
N SER A 361 -8.27 -5.49 -8.45
CA SER A 361 -7.64 -4.54 -9.37
C SER A 361 -6.82 -5.22 -10.46
N PHE A 362 -6.13 -6.32 -10.17
CA PHE A 362 -5.10 -6.84 -11.06
C PHE A 362 -5.43 -8.17 -11.76
N ARG A 363 -6.38 -8.96 -11.27
CA ARG A 363 -6.63 -10.33 -11.79
C ARG A 363 -7.25 -10.38 -13.19
N ARG A 364 -8.06 -9.40 -13.59
CA ARG A 364 -8.88 -9.47 -14.82
C ARG A 364 -8.34 -8.53 -15.91
N GLY A 365 -8.27 -9.04 -17.14
CA GLY A 365 -8.11 -8.24 -18.36
C GLY A 365 -6.69 -7.76 -18.65
N ARG A 366 -5.65 -8.52 -18.29
CA ARG A 366 -4.25 -8.14 -18.52
C ARG A 366 -3.40 -9.31 -19.05
N ASN A 367 -2.49 -9.00 -19.95
CA ASN A 367 -1.37 -9.84 -20.39
C ASN A 367 -0.10 -9.61 -19.53
N VAL A 368 -0.17 -8.79 -18.48
CA VAL A 368 1.00 -8.41 -17.67
C VAL A 368 0.77 -8.81 -16.21
N THR A 369 1.64 -9.67 -15.68
CA THR A 369 1.69 -10.07 -14.28
C THR A 369 2.15 -8.90 -13.40
N VAL A 370 1.55 -8.73 -12.23
CA VAL A 370 1.94 -7.70 -11.26
C VAL A 370 2.34 -8.38 -9.96
N ALA A 371 3.48 -7.98 -9.40
CA ALA A 371 3.85 -8.29 -8.04
C ALA A 371 3.56 -7.06 -7.16
N GLY A 372 2.84 -7.21 -6.05
CA GLY A 372 2.63 -6.09 -5.14
C GLY A 372 2.26 -6.48 -3.73
N LYS A 373 2.10 -5.48 -2.87
CA LYS A 373 1.62 -5.60 -1.51
C LYS A 373 0.70 -4.44 -1.17
N THR A 374 -0.48 -4.75 -0.65
CA THR A 374 -1.36 -3.74 -0.05
C THR A 374 -1.01 -3.53 1.42
N GLY A 375 -1.26 -2.32 1.93
CA GLY A 375 -1.28 -2.02 3.36
C GLY A 375 -2.53 -1.21 3.70
N THR A 376 -3.09 -1.46 4.86
CA THR A 376 -4.25 -0.72 5.37
C THR A 376 -4.13 -0.64 6.88
N LEU A 377 -4.06 0.58 7.41
CA LEU A 377 -4.11 0.84 8.85
C LEU A 377 -4.81 2.18 9.10
N ALA A 378 -5.79 2.19 9.98
CA ALA A 378 -6.56 3.39 10.31
C ALA A 378 -6.04 4.03 11.59
N THR A 379 -6.05 5.35 11.64
CA THR A 379 -5.78 6.13 12.86
C THR A 379 -6.92 7.08 13.11
N ASP A 380 -7.37 7.25 14.36
CA ASP A 380 -8.50 8.13 14.70
C ASP A 380 -8.07 9.54 15.17
N LYS A 381 -6.77 9.75 15.38
CA LYS A 381 -6.20 11.00 15.92
C LYS A 381 -5.23 11.63 14.91
N PRO A 382 -5.30 12.95 14.64
CA PRO A 382 -6.28 13.91 15.14
C PRO A 382 -7.69 13.78 14.53
N PHE A 383 -7.85 12.98 13.48
CA PHE A 383 -9.12 12.60 12.86
C PHE A 383 -8.95 11.24 12.17
N PHE A 384 -10.07 10.60 11.81
CA PHE A 384 -10.04 9.32 11.10
C PHE A 384 -9.25 9.41 9.80
N MET A 385 -8.28 8.52 9.63
CA MET A 385 -7.49 8.37 8.42
C MET A 385 -7.11 6.91 8.20
N GLU A 386 -7.66 6.29 7.16
CA GLU A 386 -7.22 5.00 6.64
C GLU A 386 -6.01 5.21 5.72
N HIS A 387 -4.84 4.75 6.14
CA HIS A 387 -3.63 4.72 5.33
C HIS A 387 -3.73 3.57 4.31
N SER A 388 -4.09 3.90 3.07
CA SER A 388 -4.25 2.96 1.96
C SER A 388 -2.97 2.88 1.12
N TRP A 389 -2.18 1.83 1.35
CA TRP A 389 -0.93 1.57 0.65
C TRP A 389 -1.10 0.60 -0.53
N PHE A 390 -0.31 0.83 -1.57
CA PHE A 390 0.15 -0.22 -2.48
C PHE A 390 1.62 0.01 -2.83
N VAL A 391 2.43 -1.04 -2.78
CA VAL A 391 3.80 -1.05 -3.33
C VAL A 391 3.94 -2.25 -4.27
N GLY A 392 4.56 -2.09 -5.42
CA GLY A 392 4.69 -3.21 -6.36
C GLY A 392 5.40 -2.84 -7.64
N PHE A 393 5.53 -3.83 -8.53
CA PHE A 393 6.20 -3.69 -9.80
C PHE A 393 5.56 -4.58 -10.87
N ALA A 394 5.83 -4.24 -12.13
CA ALA A 394 5.34 -4.97 -13.29
C ALA A 394 6.27 -4.77 -14.52
N PRO A 395 6.27 -5.70 -15.48
CA PRO A 395 5.86 -7.11 -15.32
C PRO A 395 6.56 -7.79 -14.12
N ALA A 396 6.03 -8.91 -13.61
CA ALA A 396 6.63 -9.56 -12.45
C ALA A 396 7.91 -10.35 -12.83
N GLU A 397 7.93 -10.86 -14.06
CA GLU A 397 8.97 -11.70 -14.63
C GLU A 397 10.16 -10.87 -15.13
N GLU A 398 9.87 -9.74 -15.77
CA GLU A 398 10.84 -8.77 -16.28
C GLU A 398 10.40 -7.36 -15.85
N PRO A 399 10.73 -6.92 -14.63
CA PRO A 399 10.22 -5.65 -14.13
C PRO A 399 10.72 -4.45 -14.91
N GLU A 400 9.80 -3.54 -15.26
CA GLU A 400 10.10 -2.29 -15.96
C GLU A 400 9.65 -1.06 -15.17
N ILE A 401 8.57 -1.20 -14.40
CA ILE A 401 8.00 -0.13 -13.58
C ILE A 401 7.78 -0.61 -12.16
N VAL A 402 8.17 0.24 -11.22
CA VAL A 402 7.89 0.14 -9.79
C VAL A 402 6.96 1.28 -9.42
N VAL A 403 5.91 0.98 -8.66
CA VAL A 403 4.93 1.97 -8.21
C VAL A 403 4.67 1.82 -6.72
N SER A 404 4.75 2.94 -6.01
CA SER A 404 4.41 3.08 -4.60
C SER A 404 3.35 4.16 -4.46
N VAL A 405 2.26 3.85 -3.77
CA VAL A 405 1.13 4.75 -3.54
C VAL A 405 0.75 4.70 -2.08
N LEU A 406 0.53 5.87 -1.50
CA LEU A 406 -0.11 6.02 -0.20
C LEU A 406 -1.19 7.10 -0.28
N LEU A 407 -2.41 6.74 0.10
CA LEU A 407 -3.51 7.68 0.28
C LEU A 407 -3.95 7.64 1.74
N GLY A 408 -4.05 8.81 2.39
CA GLY A 408 -4.65 8.94 3.71
C GLY A 408 -6.14 9.22 3.53
N ASN A 409 -6.95 8.17 3.44
CA ASN A 409 -8.36 8.26 3.11
C ASN A 409 -9.23 8.56 4.34
N PRO A 410 -10.27 9.40 4.23
CA PRO A 410 -11.26 9.56 5.27
C PRO A 410 -12.26 8.38 5.25
N GLU A 411 -13.31 8.44 6.06
CA GLU A 411 -14.34 7.39 6.16
C GLU A 411 -15.04 7.13 4.82
N SER A 412 -15.14 8.16 3.98
CA SER A 412 -15.61 8.08 2.60
C SER A 412 -14.44 8.34 1.65
N TRP A 413 -14.16 7.39 0.75
CA TRP A 413 -13.04 7.47 -0.18
C TRP A 413 -13.49 7.32 -1.64
N HIS A 414 -12.70 7.88 -2.55
CA HIS A 414 -12.94 7.76 -3.98
C HIS A 414 -12.04 6.73 -4.66
N ILE A 415 -10.81 6.56 -4.17
CA ILE A 415 -9.78 5.72 -4.76
C ILE A 415 -8.98 5.07 -3.62
N LYS A 416 -8.63 3.79 -3.78
CA LYS A 416 -7.65 3.11 -2.92
C LYS A 416 -6.27 3.03 -3.56
N GLY A 417 -5.22 2.87 -2.75
CA GLY A 417 -3.84 2.86 -3.22
C GLY A 417 -3.59 1.87 -4.38
N HIS A 418 -4.16 0.67 -4.29
CA HIS A 418 -4.01 -0.36 -5.34
C HIS A 418 -4.73 0.02 -6.66
N GLU A 419 -5.79 0.81 -6.62
CA GLU A 419 -6.50 1.28 -7.84
C GLU A 419 -5.72 2.38 -8.55
N ALA A 420 -5.13 3.30 -7.78
CA ALA A 420 -4.22 4.31 -8.32
C ALA A 420 -2.97 3.64 -8.92
N ALA A 421 -2.36 2.69 -8.19
CA ALA A 421 -1.21 1.94 -8.68
C ALA A 421 -1.52 1.17 -9.98
N LYS A 422 -2.70 0.55 -10.07
CA LYS A 422 -3.14 -0.12 -11.31
C LYS A 422 -3.11 0.84 -12.50
N ARG A 423 -3.66 2.05 -12.35
CA ARG A 423 -3.72 3.03 -13.44
C ARG A 423 -2.33 3.51 -13.84
N MET A 424 -1.42 3.71 -12.88
CA MET A 424 -0.02 4.04 -13.15
C MET A 424 0.69 2.93 -13.93
N ILE A 425 0.56 1.68 -13.48
CA ILE A 425 1.17 0.52 -14.15
C ILE A 425 0.59 0.35 -15.55
N ASP A 426 -0.74 0.39 -15.70
CA ASP A 426 -1.38 0.26 -17.02
C ASP A 426 -0.90 1.34 -18.00
N ARG A 427 -0.67 2.56 -17.52
CA ARG A 427 -0.14 3.63 -18.36
C ARG A 427 1.29 3.37 -18.80
N ALA A 428 2.16 2.96 -17.87
CA ALA A 428 3.54 2.64 -18.18
C ALA A 428 3.64 1.48 -19.19
N MET A 429 2.81 0.44 -19.04
CA MET A 429 2.84 -0.76 -19.88
C MET A 429 2.33 -0.54 -21.30
N ARG A 430 1.33 0.33 -21.51
CA ARG A 430 0.90 0.67 -22.88
C ARG A 430 2.02 1.33 -23.68
N ARG A 431 2.78 2.21 -23.03
CA ARG A 431 3.91 2.91 -23.67
C ARG A 431 5.10 2.02 -23.96
N ALA A 432 5.32 0.96 -23.17
CA ALA A 432 6.32 -0.05 -23.51
C ALA A 432 5.97 -0.73 -24.84
N GLY A 433 4.73 -1.23 -24.96
CA GLY A 433 4.24 -1.84 -26.21
C GLY A 433 4.29 -0.90 -27.42
N ASP A 434 3.83 0.35 -27.28
CA ASP A 434 3.86 1.31 -28.39
C ASP A 434 5.31 1.60 -28.87
N ARG A 435 6.30 1.59 -27.96
CA ARG A 435 7.72 1.80 -28.31
C ARG A 435 8.34 0.60 -29.01
N ASP A 436 7.98 -0.61 -28.60
CA ASP A 436 8.48 -1.84 -29.22
C ASP A 436 7.88 -1.99 -30.63
N ASP A 437 6.59 -1.71 -30.80
CA ASP A 437 5.92 -1.68 -32.09
C ASP A 437 6.55 -0.63 -33.04
N GLU A 438 6.91 0.55 -32.54
CA GLU A 438 7.56 1.61 -33.33
C GLU A 438 9.04 1.29 -33.65
N ALA A 439 9.73 0.55 -32.77
CA ALA A 439 11.08 0.05 -33.02
C ALA A 439 11.10 -1.04 -34.10
N ASP A 440 10.14 -1.97 -34.05
CA ASP A 440 9.98 -3.05 -35.04
C ASP A 440 9.42 -2.54 -36.37
N ALA A 441 8.67 -1.43 -36.38
CA ALA A 441 8.16 -0.81 -37.60
C ALA A 441 9.21 -0.03 -38.42
N ARG A 442 10.44 0.17 -37.92
CA ARG A 442 11.51 0.79 -38.73
C ARG A 442 12.09 -0.23 -39.72
N PRO A 443 11.95 -0.04 -41.05
CA PRO A 443 12.51 -0.97 -42.00
C PRO A 443 14.04 -0.89 -41.98
N THR A 444 14.70 -1.99 -41.63
CA THR A 444 16.12 -2.22 -41.90
C THR A 444 16.34 -2.34 -43.41
N ARG A 445 16.43 -1.19 -44.10
CA ARG A 445 16.79 -1.16 -45.52
C ARG A 445 18.30 -0.91 -45.64
N PRO A 446 19.12 -1.88 -46.09
CA PRO A 446 20.48 -1.57 -46.48
C PRO A 446 20.43 -0.76 -47.78
N ALA A 447 21.14 0.36 -47.80
CA ALA A 447 21.32 1.17 -49.00
C ALA A 447 21.97 0.32 -50.10
N LYS A 448 21.21 -0.03 -51.14
CA LYS A 448 21.79 -0.53 -52.40
C LYS A 448 22.63 0.60 -52.99
N ARG A 449 23.95 0.40 -52.99
CA ARG A 449 24.89 1.21 -53.77
C ARG A 449 24.51 1.11 -55.24
N VAL A 450 24.23 2.26 -55.85
CA VAL A 450 24.23 2.44 -57.29
C VAL A 450 25.68 2.30 -57.77
N LYS A 451 25.90 1.43 -58.75
CA LYS A 451 27.05 1.46 -59.65
C LYS A 451 26.50 1.48 -61.06
#